data_AF-A0A3P6CHZ8-F1
#
_entry.id   AF-A0A3P6CHZ8-F1
#
_cell.length_a   1.000
_cell.length_b   1.000
_cell.length_c   1.000
_cell.angle_alpha   90.00
_cell.angle_beta   90.00
_cell.angle_gamma   90.00
#
_symmetry.space_group_name_H-M   'P 1'
#
loop_
_entity.id
_entity.type
_entity.pdbx_description
1 polymer ?
#
loop_
_entity_poly.entity_id
_entity_poly.type
_entity_poly.pdbx_seq_one_letter_code
_entity_poly.pdbx_strand_id
1 'polypeptide(L)'
;LSSWCTTLALDDESSWRMIENCPPPHSPGSHHICIDGVLYYGAYLDLGSRKLTKDHAVMSFDVRSEKFDLIKLPQGRATQFTRMIRYNGKVAIMLSGGFQSYPGRIELWVLEDAAKHEWSNQNFVLPLLADRNTMCQVFCVIDDDAGEFVLAPETLRAPPFCVLYYDPKKKS
;
A
#
# COMPACT_ATOMS: atom_id res chain seq x y z
N LEU A 1 6.90 25.44 11.04
CA LEU A 1 7.99 24.86 10.23
C LEU A 1 7.47 24.74 8.81
N SER A 2 8.02 25.52 7.88
CA SER A 2 7.69 25.39 6.46
C SER A 2 8.30 24.09 5.94
N SER A 3 7.47 23.16 5.48
CA SER A 3 7.90 22.02 4.67
C SER A 3 8.21 22.52 3.26
N TRP A 4 9.34 22.09 2.70
CA TRP A 4 9.76 22.40 1.33
C TRP A 4 9.77 21.09 0.55
N CYS A 5 9.14 21.06 -0.63
CA CYS A 5 9.14 19.93 -1.55
C CYS A 5 9.64 20.40 -2.92
N THR A 6 10.57 19.65 -3.49
CA THR A 6 11.19 19.95 -4.77
C THR A 6 11.00 18.79 -5.73
N THR A 7 10.57 19.08 -6.97
CA THR A 7 10.61 18.13 -8.08
C THR A 7 11.82 18.39 -8.97
N LEU A 8 12.35 17.31 -9.53
CA LEU A 8 13.36 17.37 -10.59
C LEU A 8 12.74 16.74 -11.84
N ALA A 9 12.56 17.54 -12.88
CA ALA A 9 12.33 17.00 -14.22
C ALA A 9 13.70 16.70 -14.84
N LEU A 10 13.90 15.46 -15.30
CA LEU A 10 15.10 15.08 -16.03
C LEU A 10 14.84 15.32 -17.52
N ASP A 11 15.18 16.53 -17.99
CA ASP A 11 15.31 16.89 -19.39
C ASP A 11 16.69 17.54 -19.66
N ASP A 12 16.96 17.95 -20.89
CA ASP A 12 18.24 18.56 -21.29
C ASP A 12 18.56 19.87 -20.50
N GLU A 13 17.59 20.45 -19.78
CA GLU A 13 17.75 21.59 -18.86
C GLU A 13 17.35 21.23 -17.41
N SER A 14 17.70 20.03 -16.96
CA SER A 14 17.42 19.49 -15.62
C SER A 14 17.68 20.53 -14.51
N SER A 15 16.61 21.08 -13.96
CA SER A 15 16.65 22.03 -12.84
C SER A 15 15.67 21.65 -11.75
N TRP A 16 16.09 21.84 -10.50
CA TRP A 16 15.22 21.66 -9.35
C TRP A 16 14.21 22.80 -9.29
N ARG A 17 12.92 22.47 -9.19
CA ARG A 17 11.86 23.45 -8.97
C ARG A 17 11.12 23.19 -7.68
N MET A 18 10.66 24.28 -7.07
CA MET A 18 9.84 24.25 -5.87
C MET A 18 8.39 23.97 -6.25
N ILE A 19 7.73 23.08 -5.53
CA ILE A 19 6.30 22.81 -5.71
C ILE A 19 5.50 23.79 -4.84
N GLU A 20 4.52 24.46 -5.45
CA GLU A 20 3.56 25.28 -4.72
C GLU A 20 2.58 24.39 -3.95
N ASN A 21 2.24 24.77 -2.70
CA ASN A 21 1.33 24.03 -1.83
C ASN A 21 1.85 22.66 -1.37
N CYS A 22 2.99 22.69 -0.66
CA CYS A 22 3.52 21.50 0.00
C CYS A 22 2.51 20.90 0.99
N PRO A 23 2.37 19.56 1.04
CA PRO A 23 1.49 18.90 1.99
C PRO A 23 1.98 19.12 3.44
N PRO A 24 1.13 18.80 4.44
CA PRO A 24 1.54 18.79 5.84
C PRO A 24 2.81 17.96 6.04
N PRO A 25 3.66 18.32 7.04
CA PRO A 25 4.85 17.54 7.37
C PRO A 25 4.52 16.07 7.57
N HIS A 26 5.18 15.22 6.81
CA HIS A 26 5.01 13.79 6.87
C HIS A 26 6.32 13.08 6.51
N SER A 27 6.46 11.84 6.95
CA SER A 27 7.56 10.97 6.53
C SER A 27 7.00 9.92 5.56
N PRO A 28 7.54 9.81 4.32
CA PRO A 28 7.13 8.75 3.42
C PRO A 28 7.53 7.39 4.00
N GLY A 29 6.63 6.42 3.88
CA GLY A 29 6.85 5.00 4.17
C GLY A 29 7.38 4.26 2.94
N SER A 30 7.78 3.00 3.14
CA SER A 30 8.35 2.16 2.08
C SER A 30 7.33 1.72 1.03
N HIS A 31 6.04 1.68 1.37
CA HIS A 31 4.99 1.17 0.49
C HIS A 31 4.55 2.26 -0.49
N HIS A 32 4.84 2.06 -1.78
CA HIS A 32 4.51 3.02 -2.83
C HIS A 32 4.17 2.30 -4.14
N ILE A 33 3.41 2.98 -5.01
CA ILE A 33 3.11 2.53 -6.36
C ILE A 33 2.82 3.72 -7.27
N CYS A 34 3.13 3.60 -8.56
CA CYS A 34 2.75 4.59 -9.57
C CYS A 34 1.68 3.98 -10.49
N ILE A 35 0.53 4.65 -10.62
CA ILE A 35 -0.58 4.25 -11.49
C ILE A 35 -1.00 5.49 -12.28
N ASP A 36 -1.00 5.39 -13.61
CA ASP A 36 -1.48 6.44 -14.52
C ASP A 36 -0.91 7.85 -14.26
N GLY A 37 0.37 7.93 -13.92
CA GLY A 37 1.05 9.21 -13.65
C GLY A 37 0.80 9.79 -12.26
N VAL A 38 0.16 9.03 -11.36
CA VAL A 38 -0.04 9.39 -9.95
C VAL A 38 0.81 8.45 -9.08
N LEU A 39 1.71 9.05 -8.29
CA LEU A 39 2.48 8.35 -7.27
C LEU A 39 1.66 8.26 -5.99
N TYR A 40 1.36 7.05 -5.54
CA TYR A 40 0.78 6.77 -4.23
C TYR A 40 1.84 6.23 -3.30
N TYR A 41 1.85 6.68 -2.04
CA TYR A 41 2.77 6.19 -1.04
C TYR A 41 2.17 6.27 0.36
N GLY A 42 2.55 5.33 1.23
CA GLY A 42 2.22 5.42 2.65
C GLY A 42 2.96 6.58 3.30
N ALA A 43 2.31 7.28 4.23
CA ALA A 43 2.93 8.39 4.95
C ALA A 43 2.58 8.34 6.44
N TYR A 44 3.57 8.70 7.25
CA TYR A 44 3.39 8.98 8.67
C TYR A 44 3.21 10.48 8.86
N LEU A 45 2.04 10.91 9.32
CA LEU A 45 1.73 12.32 9.53
C LEU A 45 2.25 12.78 10.90
N ASP A 46 2.90 13.95 10.94
CA ASP A 46 3.31 14.60 12.18
C ASP A 46 2.28 15.67 12.57
N LEU A 47 1.13 15.23 13.11
CA LEU A 47 0.00 16.10 13.43
C LEU A 47 0.07 16.72 14.85
N GLY A 48 1.23 16.69 15.51
CA GLY A 48 1.46 17.37 16.80
C GLY A 48 0.58 16.89 17.97
N SER A 49 -0.13 15.77 17.82
CA SER A 49 -0.98 15.23 18.88
C SER A 49 -0.11 14.52 19.94
N ARG A 50 -0.42 14.71 21.23
CA ARG A 50 0.29 14.09 22.38
C ARG A 50 0.14 12.56 22.46
N LYS A 51 -0.42 11.92 21.43
CA LYS A 51 -0.42 10.46 21.31
C LYS A 51 0.89 10.04 20.65
N LEU A 52 1.59 9.10 21.25
CA LEU A 52 2.81 8.45 20.73
C LEU A 52 2.63 7.73 19.38
N THR A 53 1.49 7.87 18.71
CA THR A 53 1.14 7.19 17.46
C THR A 53 1.06 8.23 16.35
N LYS A 54 2.01 8.19 15.41
CA LYS A 54 1.89 8.92 14.15
C LYS A 54 0.66 8.40 13.39
N ASP A 55 -0.17 9.29 12.88
CA ASP A 55 -1.31 8.89 12.04
C ASP A 55 -0.78 8.41 10.69
N HIS A 56 -1.25 7.25 10.23
CA HIS A 56 -0.89 6.76 8.91
C HIS A 56 -1.95 7.14 7.89
N ALA A 57 -1.49 7.51 6.71
CA ALA A 57 -2.32 7.79 5.57
C ALA A 57 -1.67 7.26 4.29
N VAL A 58 -2.41 7.32 3.19
CA VAL A 58 -1.86 7.27 1.85
C VAL A 58 -1.77 8.72 1.37
N MET A 59 -0.62 9.11 0.81
CA MET A 59 -0.47 10.33 0.05
C MET A 59 -0.51 9.98 -1.43
N SER A 60 -1.07 10.88 -2.23
CA SER A 60 -0.94 10.85 -3.68
C SER A 60 -0.22 12.09 -4.18
N PHE A 61 0.54 11.94 -5.25
CA PHE A 61 1.21 13.01 -5.97
C PHE A 61 0.96 12.85 -7.46
N ASP A 62 0.18 13.75 -8.04
CA ASP A 62 -0.05 13.80 -9.49
C ASP A 62 1.15 14.47 -10.15
N VAL A 63 1.88 13.71 -10.98
CA VAL A 63 3.12 14.18 -11.62
C VAL A 63 2.86 15.27 -12.66
N ARG A 64 1.68 15.29 -13.29
CA ARG A 64 1.33 16.27 -14.32
C ARG A 64 0.88 17.58 -13.70
N SER A 65 0.06 17.53 -12.65
CA SER A 65 -0.44 18.74 -11.98
C SER A 65 0.44 19.21 -10.81
N GLU A 66 1.42 18.40 -10.41
CA GLU A 66 2.32 18.61 -9.25
C GLU A 66 1.57 18.84 -7.93
N LYS A 67 0.43 18.16 -7.75
CA LYS A 67 -0.42 18.32 -6.57
C LYS A 67 -0.34 17.13 -5.65
N PHE A 68 -0.35 17.41 -4.35
CA PHE A 68 -0.43 16.41 -3.30
C PHE A 68 -1.84 16.34 -2.72
N ASP A 69 -2.34 15.13 -2.52
CA ASP A 69 -3.58 14.89 -1.80
C ASP A 69 -3.39 13.82 -0.72
N LEU A 70 -4.06 14.05 0.43
CA LEU A 70 -4.07 13.15 1.57
C LEU A 70 -5.29 12.23 1.50
N ILE A 71 -5.05 10.92 1.48
CA ILE A 71 -6.09 9.89 1.46
C ILE A 71 -6.09 9.17 2.81
N LYS A 72 -7.20 9.29 3.55
CA LYS A 72 -7.36 8.63 4.84
C LYS A 72 -7.51 7.12 4.65
N LEU A 73 -6.94 6.36 5.58
CA LEU A 73 -7.12 4.90 5.62
C LEU A 73 -8.59 4.53 5.96
N PRO A 74 -9.03 3.31 5.60
CA PRO A 74 -10.33 2.78 6.01
C PRO A 74 -10.55 2.87 7.54
N GLN A 75 -11.74 3.29 7.96
CA GLN A 75 -12.05 3.52 9.37
C GLN A 75 -12.11 2.21 10.18
N GLY A 76 -11.45 2.16 11.34
CA GLY A 76 -11.81 1.24 12.43
C GLY A 76 -11.16 -0.15 12.47
N ARG A 77 -10.07 -0.44 11.74
CA ARG A 77 -9.42 -1.76 11.82
C ARG A 77 -7.90 -1.77 11.97
N ALA A 78 -7.18 -0.89 11.30
CA ALA A 78 -5.72 -0.83 11.42
C ALA A 78 -5.21 0.60 11.32
N THR A 79 -4.18 0.91 12.11
CA THR A 79 -3.45 2.17 12.02
C THR A 79 -2.32 2.10 11.01
N GLN A 80 -2.05 0.94 10.38
CA GLN A 80 -0.94 0.72 9.45
C GLN A 80 -1.32 -0.30 8.38
N PHE A 81 -0.62 -0.25 7.25
CA PHE A 81 -0.70 -1.26 6.20
C PHE A 81 0.69 -1.80 5.87
N THR A 82 0.76 -3.08 5.50
CA THR A 82 2.01 -3.80 5.24
C THR A 82 2.39 -3.81 3.77
N ARG A 83 1.44 -3.56 2.87
CA ARG A 83 1.66 -3.59 1.42
C ARG A 83 0.71 -2.64 0.70
N MET A 84 1.23 -2.10 -0.41
CA MET A 84 0.49 -1.34 -1.41
C MET A 84 0.72 -2.01 -2.76
N ILE A 85 -0.35 -2.31 -3.47
CA ILE A 85 -0.33 -3.07 -4.72
C ILE A 85 -1.31 -2.47 -5.73
N ARG A 86 -1.11 -2.80 -7.01
CA ARG A 86 -2.12 -2.59 -8.03
C ARG A 86 -3.05 -3.80 -8.03
N TYR A 87 -4.35 -3.56 -8.03
CA TYR A 87 -5.38 -4.58 -8.11
C TYR A 87 -6.49 -4.09 -9.04
N ASN A 88 -6.69 -4.79 -10.16
CA ASN A 88 -7.64 -4.41 -11.22
C ASN A 88 -7.49 -2.93 -11.64
N GLY A 89 -6.25 -2.50 -11.87
CA GLY A 89 -5.91 -1.11 -12.25
C GLY A 89 -6.04 -0.08 -11.12
N LYS A 90 -6.51 -0.46 -9.91
CA LYS A 90 -6.68 0.45 -8.77
C LYS A 90 -5.60 0.26 -7.72
N VAL A 91 -5.42 1.28 -6.89
CA VAL A 91 -4.59 1.17 -5.68
C VAL A 91 -5.31 0.28 -4.67
N ALA A 92 -4.59 -0.69 -4.10
CA ALA A 92 -5.09 -1.46 -2.99
C ALA A 92 -4.03 -1.64 -1.90
N ILE A 93 -4.47 -1.70 -0.65
CA ILE A 93 -3.61 -1.83 0.53
C ILE A 93 -3.99 -3.05 1.36
N MET A 94 -2.99 -3.67 1.97
CA MET A 94 -3.19 -4.75 2.93
C MET A 94 -2.96 -4.22 4.35
N LEU A 95 -4.02 -4.19 5.15
CA LEU A 95 -3.94 -3.66 6.51
C LEU A 95 -3.16 -4.60 7.43
N SER A 96 -2.35 -4.02 8.32
CA SER A 96 -1.70 -4.77 9.39
C SER A 96 -2.73 -5.04 10.49
N GLY A 97 -3.41 -6.18 10.44
CA GLY A 97 -4.19 -6.67 11.58
C GLY A 97 -3.23 -7.01 12.70
N GLY A 98 -3.24 -6.24 13.80
CA GLY A 98 -2.27 -6.39 14.89
C GLY A 98 -2.13 -7.84 15.33
N PHE A 99 -0.93 -8.42 15.20
CA PHE A 99 -0.48 -9.74 15.66
C PHE A 99 -1.38 -10.98 15.41
N GLN A 100 -2.52 -10.81 14.74
CA GLN A 100 -3.53 -11.83 14.49
C GLN A 100 -4.01 -11.71 13.04
N SER A 101 -3.09 -11.61 12.10
CA SER A 101 -3.38 -12.04 10.72
C SER A 101 -3.74 -13.52 10.85
N TYR A 102 -5.04 -13.82 10.91
CA TYR A 102 -5.51 -15.18 11.03
C TYR A 102 -4.89 -15.97 9.89
N PRO A 103 -4.17 -17.07 10.18
CA PRO A 103 -3.58 -17.89 9.12
C PRO A 103 -4.70 -18.29 8.18
N GLY A 104 -4.61 -17.85 6.93
CA GLY A 104 -5.57 -18.20 5.90
C GLY A 104 -6.50 -17.08 5.41
N ARG A 105 -6.26 -15.80 5.70
CA ARG A 105 -7.02 -14.69 5.08
C ARG A 105 -6.14 -13.58 4.52
N ILE A 106 -6.49 -13.12 3.32
CA ILE A 106 -5.98 -11.88 2.73
C ILE A 106 -7.10 -10.85 2.83
N GLU A 107 -6.89 -9.81 3.63
CA GLU A 107 -7.77 -8.64 3.70
C GLU A 107 -7.17 -7.53 2.83
N LEU A 108 -7.85 -7.21 1.73
CA LEU A 108 -7.45 -6.20 0.77
C LEU A 108 -8.45 -5.04 0.79
N TRP A 109 -7.94 -3.82 0.82
CA TRP A 109 -8.75 -2.60 0.73
C TRP A 109 -8.41 -1.87 -0.57
N VAL A 110 -9.39 -1.80 -1.47
CA VAL A 110 -9.25 -1.18 -2.79
C VAL A 110 -9.75 0.26 -2.71
N LEU A 111 -8.95 1.19 -3.22
CA LEU A 111 -9.31 2.61 -3.29
C LEU A 111 -10.31 2.82 -4.42
N GLU A 112 -11.54 3.17 -4.08
CA GLU A 112 -12.61 3.40 -5.05
C GLU A 112 -12.65 4.86 -5.51
N ASP A 113 -12.48 5.80 -4.57
CA ASP A 113 -12.46 7.23 -4.82
C ASP A 113 -11.45 7.91 -3.88
N ALA A 114 -10.35 8.39 -4.47
CA ALA A 114 -9.28 9.07 -3.73
C ALA A 114 -9.75 10.37 -3.08
N ALA A 115 -10.59 11.15 -3.78
CA ALA A 115 -11.06 12.46 -3.33
C ALA A 115 -12.09 12.33 -2.21
N LYS A 116 -12.91 11.28 -2.22
CA LYS A 116 -13.87 10.97 -1.15
C LYS A 116 -13.32 10.07 -0.05
N HIS A 117 -12.10 9.56 -0.23
CA HIS A 117 -11.44 8.63 0.69
C HIS A 117 -12.25 7.32 0.85
N GLU A 118 -12.89 6.88 -0.23
CA GLU A 118 -13.76 5.70 -0.24
C GLU A 118 -12.95 4.45 -0.58
N TRP A 119 -13.12 3.43 0.26
CA TRP A 119 -12.45 2.15 0.12
C TRP A 119 -13.46 1.01 0.13
N SER A 120 -13.26 0.02 -0.74
CA SER A 120 -13.99 -1.25 -0.69
C SER A 120 -13.13 -2.35 -0.09
N ASN A 121 -13.74 -3.24 0.69
CA ASN A 121 -13.03 -4.34 1.34
C ASN A 121 -13.27 -5.64 0.58
N GLN A 122 -12.18 -6.31 0.21
CA GLN A 122 -12.18 -7.63 -0.42
C GLN A 122 -11.48 -8.61 0.52
N ASN A 123 -12.16 -9.71 0.86
CA ASN A 123 -11.60 -10.74 1.72
C ASN A 123 -11.44 -12.03 0.93
N PHE A 124 -10.23 -12.55 0.91
CA PHE A 124 -9.93 -13.84 0.31
C PHE A 124 -9.58 -14.84 1.39
N VAL A 125 -10.24 -15.99 1.35
CA VAL A 125 -9.95 -17.11 2.24
C VAL A 125 -8.95 -18.00 1.51
N LEU A 126 -7.74 -18.08 2.05
CA LEU A 126 -6.75 -19.04 1.62
C LEU A 126 -7.14 -20.40 2.19
N PRO A 127 -6.99 -21.50 1.42
CA PRO A 127 -7.09 -22.83 1.97
C PRO A 127 -6.14 -22.94 3.17
N LEU A 128 -6.63 -23.46 4.30
CA LEU A 128 -5.78 -23.77 5.45
C LEU A 128 -4.73 -24.77 4.98
N LEU A 129 -3.49 -24.31 4.80
CA LEU A 129 -2.35 -25.19 4.62
C LEU A 129 -2.07 -25.81 5.99
N ALA A 130 -2.84 -26.83 6.34
CA ALA A 130 -2.94 -27.44 7.67
C ALA A 130 -1.62 -28.02 8.21
N ASP A 131 -0.53 -27.96 7.44
CA ASP A 131 0.70 -28.69 7.76
C ASP A 131 1.99 -27.90 7.53
N ARG A 132 1.92 -26.60 7.20
CA ARG A 132 3.14 -25.79 7.09
C ARG A 132 3.03 -24.53 7.92
N ASN A 133 3.90 -24.46 8.93
CA ASN A 133 4.20 -23.30 9.76
C ASN A 133 4.80 -22.10 8.97
N THR A 134 4.46 -21.99 7.68
CA THR A 134 4.94 -20.97 6.77
C THR A 134 4.14 -19.71 6.99
N MET A 135 4.74 -18.77 7.71
CA MET A 135 4.37 -17.36 7.70
C MET A 135 4.61 -16.78 6.30
N CYS A 136 3.75 -17.13 5.35
CA CYS A 136 3.78 -16.57 4.00
C CYS A 136 3.05 -15.22 4.00
N GLN A 137 3.66 -14.23 3.36
CA GLN A 137 3.05 -12.94 3.07
C GLN A 137 2.75 -12.83 1.57
N VAL A 138 1.75 -12.05 1.19
CA VAL A 138 1.44 -11.77 -0.23
C VAL A 138 2.58 -10.99 -0.86
N PHE A 139 3.44 -11.62 -1.65
CA PHE A 139 4.60 -10.99 -2.26
C PHE A 139 4.22 -9.98 -3.35
N CYS A 140 3.38 -10.40 -4.29
CA CYS A 140 2.84 -9.57 -5.35
C CYS A 140 1.44 -10.03 -5.75
N VAL A 141 0.73 -9.14 -6.46
CA VAL A 141 -0.44 -9.49 -7.25
C VAL A 141 -0.02 -9.49 -8.71
N ILE A 142 -0.41 -10.53 -9.43
CA ILE A 142 -0.21 -10.62 -10.86
C ILE A 142 -1.25 -9.70 -11.49
N ASP A 143 -0.77 -8.67 -12.20
CA ASP A 143 -1.57 -7.66 -12.88
C ASP A 143 -2.08 -8.21 -14.23
N ASP A 144 -2.59 -9.43 -14.21
CA ASP A 144 -3.51 -9.94 -15.20
C ASP A 144 -4.92 -9.84 -14.62
N ASP A 145 -5.94 -9.63 -15.44
CA ASP A 145 -7.33 -9.42 -14.97
C ASP A 145 -7.87 -10.53 -14.04
N ALA A 146 -7.10 -11.60 -13.81
CA ALA A 146 -7.35 -12.68 -12.86
C ALA A 146 -7.15 -12.27 -11.38
N GLY A 147 -6.30 -11.29 -11.07
CA GLY A 147 -6.06 -10.83 -9.70
C GLY A 147 -5.43 -11.92 -8.82
N GLU A 148 -4.52 -12.69 -9.40
CA GLU A 148 -3.82 -13.79 -8.73
C GLU A 148 -2.81 -13.27 -7.69
N PHE A 149 -2.68 -13.97 -6.58
CA PHE A 149 -1.77 -13.63 -5.50
C PHE A 149 -0.60 -14.61 -5.47
N VAL A 150 0.61 -14.08 -5.40
CA VAL A 150 1.80 -14.86 -5.07
C VAL A 150 2.11 -14.68 -3.61
N LEU A 151 2.17 -15.75 -2.83
CA LEU A 151 2.59 -15.71 -1.43
C LEU A 151 3.97 -16.34 -1.25
N ALA A 152 4.84 -15.67 -0.49
CA ALA A 152 6.19 -16.13 -0.18
C ALA A 152 6.55 -15.82 1.27
N PRO A 153 7.50 -16.55 1.89
CA PRO A 153 8.01 -16.23 3.21
C PRO A 153 8.63 -14.82 3.21
N GLU A 154 8.40 -14.06 4.28
CA GLU A 154 9.03 -12.74 4.48
C GLU A 154 10.55 -12.86 4.64
N THR A 155 11.02 -13.93 5.27
CA THR A 155 12.45 -14.21 5.47
C THR A 155 12.79 -15.58 4.92
N LEU A 156 13.77 -15.62 4.01
CA LEU A 156 14.35 -16.86 3.50
C LEU A 156 15.47 -17.27 4.46
N ARG A 157 15.20 -18.27 5.31
CA ARG A 157 16.21 -18.73 6.29
C ARG A 157 17.06 -19.88 5.73
N ALA A 158 16.44 -20.97 5.29
CA ALA A 158 17.13 -22.12 4.69
C ALA A 158 16.21 -22.86 3.69
N PRO A 159 16.75 -23.39 2.58
CA PRO A 159 15.99 -24.16 1.61
C PRO A 159 15.51 -25.52 2.17
N PRO A 160 14.42 -26.09 1.62
CA PRO A 160 13.62 -25.56 0.51
C PRO A 160 12.67 -24.44 0.94
N PHE A 161 12.48 -23.43 0.09
CA PHE A 161 11.46 -22.41 0.26
C PHE A 161 10.25 -22.73 -0.61
N CYS A 162 9.06 -22.34 -0.14
CA CYS A 162 7.80 -22.55 -0.84
C CYS A 162 7.24 -21.20 -1.28
N VAL A 163 6.95 -21.07 -2.58
CA VAL A 163 6.15 -19.99 -3.13
C VAL A 163 4.78 -20.58 -3.46
N LEU A 164 3.72 -19.89 -3.07
CA LEU A 164 2.34 -20.31 -3.27
C LEU A 164 1.69 -19.38 -4.30
N TYR A 165 0.92 -19.97 -5.20
CA TYR A 165 0.06 -19.23 -6.12
C TYR A 165 -1.39 -19.43 -5.67
N TYR A 166 -2.12 -18.33 -5.56
CA TYR A 166 -3.52 -18.32 -5.17
C TYR A 166 -4.34 -17.55 -6.20
N ASP A 167 -5.20 -18.27 -6.90
CA ASP A 167 -6.17 -17.72 -7.83
C ASP A 167 -7.53 -17.63 -7.12
N PRO A 168 -8.06 -16.41 -6.85
CA PRO A 168 -9.33 -16.25 -6.15
C PRO A 168 -10.55 -16.66 -6.99
N LYS A 169 -10.42 -16.76 -8.33
CA LYS A 169 -11.51 -17.13 -9.24
C LYS A 169 -11.64 -18.63 -9.39
N LYS A 170 -10.54 -19.38 -9.27
CA LYS A 170 -10.57 -20.83 -9.13
C LYS A 170 -11.05 -21.15 -7.70
N LYS A 171 -12.35 -21.39 -7.55
CA LYS A 171 -12.86 -22.06 -6.35
C LYS A 171 -12.03 -23.33 -6.14
N SER A 172 -11.39 -23.44 -4.98
CA SER A 172 -10.79 -24.70 -4.54
C SER A 172 -11.83 -25.82 -4.50
#